data_AF-A0AAW0Y9J3-F1
#
_entry.id   AF-A0AAW0Y9J3-F1
#
_cell.length_a   1.000
_cell.length_b   1.000
_cell.length_c   1.000
_cell.angle_alpha   90.00
_cell.angle_beta   90.00
_cell.angle_gamma   90.00
#
_symmetry.space_group_name_H-M   'P 1'
#
loop_
_entity.id
_entity.type
_entity.pdbx_description
1 polymer ?
#
loop_
_entity_poly.entity_id
_entity_poly.type
_entity_poly.pdbx_seq_one_letter_code
_entity_poly.pdbx_strand_id
1 'polypeptide(L)'
;RIFSVTHAVLVGAGIGVTPFASILQSVMMRYRAAKAPCPYCQVPSCLALPSTLRKLRKVDFVWVNRDIGSFEWFLEVLADLESEQRVIGAAMETFLSLHLYKTGVAPL
;
A
#
# COMPACT_ATOMS: atom_id res chain seq x y z
N ARG A 1 12.98 -0.95 8.47
CA ARG A 1 13.28 0.46 8.14
C ARG A 1 12.07 1.22 7.59
N ILE A 2 11.17 0.61 6.81
CA ILE A 2 9.91 1.28 6.39
C ILE A 2 8.90 1.45 7.55
N PHE A 3 8.73 0.44 8.41
CA PHE A 3 7.78 0.53 9.54
C PHE A 3 8.21 1.46 10.69
N SER A 4 9.43 2.01 10.64
CA SER A 4 9.94 2.94 11.65
C SER A 4 9.64 4.40 11.34
N VAL A 5 9.22 4.72 10.12
CA VAL A 5 8.82 6.08 9.72
C VAL A 5 7.31 6.24 9.84
N THR A 6 6.84 7.48 9.93
CA THR A 6 5.41 7.82 9.94
C THR A 6 4.82 7.84 8.54
N HIS A 7 5.59 8.37 7.59
CA HIS A 7 5.24 8.49 6.18
C HIS A 7 6.39 7.94 5.35
N ALA A 8 6.10 6.98 4.48
CA ALA A 8 7.06 6.44 3.52
C ALA A 8 6.69 6.86 2.10
N VAL A 9 7.68 7.27 1.31
CA VAL A 9 7.54 7.44 -0.14
C VAL A 9 8.36 6.36 -0.83
N LEU A 10 7.70 5.55 -1.64
CA LEU A 10 8.28 4.45 -2.39
C LEU A 10 8.28 4.85 -3.87
N VAL A 11 9.46 4.91 -4.47
CA VAL A 11 9.62 5.30 -5.89
C VAL A 11 10.21 4.13 -6.66
N GLY A 12 9.46 3.60 -7.62
CA GLY A 12 9.88 2.56 -8.54
C GLY A 12 9.95 3.06 -9.98
N ALA A 13 10.95 2.60 -10.73
CA ALA A 13 11.09 2.91 -12.15
C ALA A 13 11.25 1.62 -12.99
N GLY A 14 10.43 1.46 -14.03
CA GLY A 14 10.47 0.27 -14.91
C GLY A 14 10.44 -1.06 -14.13
N ILE A 15 11.37 -1.97 -14.44
CA ILE A 15 11.55 -3.26 -13.73
C ILE A 15 11.86 -3.11 -12.23
N GLY A 16 12.33 -1.93 -11.80
CA GLY A 16 12.63 -1.63 -10.41
C GLY A 16 11.39 -1.61 -9.52
N VAL A 17 10.20 -1.81 -10.09
CA VAL A 17 8.93 -1.90 -9.38
C VAL A 17 8.72 -3.23 -8.65
N THR A 18 9.30 -4.32 -9.16
CA THR A 18 9.10 -5.70 -8.68
C THR A 18 9.33 -5.90 -7.18
N PRO A 19 10.41 -5.39 -6.54
CA PRO A 19 10.58 -5.58 -5.10
C PRO A 19 9.47 -4.91 -4.27
N PHE A 20 8.83 -3.87 -4.79
CA PHE A 20 7.77 -3.15 -4.08
C PHE A 20 6.47 -3.95 -3.98
N ALA A 21 6.22 -4.92 -4.86
CA ALA A 21 5.06 -5.82 -4.74
C ALA A 21 5.02 -6.49 -3.36
N SER A 22 6.15 -7.11 -2.97
CA SER A 22 6.27 -7.79 -1.68
C SER A 22 6.20 -6.84 -0.49
N ILE A 23 6.71 -5.61 -0.64
CA ILE A 23 6.66 -4.57 0.41
C ILE A 23 5.22 -4.13 0.63
N LEU A 24 4.50 -3.77 -0.44
CA LEU A 24 3.11 -3.31 -0.37
C LEU A 24 2.20 -4.39 0.21
N GLN A 25 2.35 -5.64 -0.24
CA GLN A 25 1.63 -6.79 0.33
C GLN A 25 1.94 -6.98 1.83
N SER A 26 3.21 -6.87 2.24
CA SER A 26 3.59 -6.97 3.65
C SER A 26 2.98 -5.87 4.51
N VAL A 27 2.93 -4.64 4.00
CA VAL A 27 2.27 -3.51 4.67
C VAL A 27 0.78 -3.79 4.81
N MET A 28 0.12 -4.25 3.75
CA MET A 28 -1.31 -4.55 3.76
C MET A 28 -1.66 -5.68 4.75
N MET A 29 -0.88 -6.77 4.78
CA MET A 29 -1.09 -7.85 5.75
C MET A 29 -1.00 -7.36 7.21
N ARG A 30 -0.03 -6.49 7.53
CA ARG A 30 0.06 -5.92 8.88
C ARG A 30 -1.11 -5.00 9.21
N TYR A 31 -1.62 -4.30 8.20
CA TYR A 31 -2.80 -3.46 8.32
C TYR A 31 -4.08 -4.27 8.55
N ARG A 32 -4.23 -5.44 7.90
CA ARG A 32 -5.31 -6.40 8.21
C ARG A 32 -5.24 -6.87 9.67
N ALA A 33 -4.05 -7.28 10.11
CA ALA A 33 -3.83 -7.74 11.48
C ALA A 33 -4.10 -6.64 12.53
N ALA A 34 -4.01 -5.37 12.13
CA ALA A 34 -4.26 -4.22 13.00
C ALA A 34 -5.71 -3.99 13.37
N LYS A 35 -6.60 -4.48 12.53
CA LYS A 35 -8.05 -4.30 12.69
C LYS A 35 -8.72 -5.56 13.20
N ALA A 36 -7.93 -6.58 13.57
CA ALA A 36 -8.45 -7.73 14.29
C ALA A 36 -9.07 -7.24 15.62
N PRO A 37 -10.31 -7.65 15.95
CA PRO A 37 -10.94 -7.25 17.19
C PRO A 37 -10.06 -7.67 18.37
N CYS A 38 -9.89 -6.76 19.32
CA CYS A 38 -9.15 -7.04 20.55
C CYS A 38 -9.66 -8.34 21.18
N PRO A 39 -8.82 -9.40 21.32
CA PRO A 39 -9.28 -10.68 21.86
C PRO A 39 -9.68 -10.59 23.34
N TYR A 40 -9.25 -9.52 24.02
CA TYR A 40 -9.55 -9.27 25.44
C TYR A 40 -10.76 -8.37 25.66
N CYS A 41 -11.14 -7.58 24.64
CA CYS A 41 -12.10 -6.51 24.78
C CYS A 41 -12.98 -6.50 23.54
N GLN A 42 -14.21 -7.03 23.65
CA GLN A 42 -15.20 -7.13 22.56
C GLN A 42 -15.75 -5.76 22.10
N VAL A 43 -14.98 -4.68 22.28
CA VAL A 43 -15.35 -3.32 21.91
C VAL A 43 -14.74 -2.98 20.53
N PRO A 44 -15.56 -2.59 19.53
CA PRO A 44 -15.08 -2.24 18.18
C PRO A 44 -14.09 -1.06 18.16
N SER A 45 -14.09 -0.23 19.20
CA SER A 45 -13.24 0.95 19.34
C SER A 45 -11.85 0.65 19.91
N CYS A 46 -11.62 -0.54 20.50
CA CYS A 46 -10.27 -1.01 20.83
C CYS A 46 -9.63 -1.59 19.57
N LEU A 47 -9.27 -0.72 18.65
CA LEU A 47 -8.24 -1.04 17.66
C LEU A 47 -6.94 -1.22 18.43
N ALA A 48 -6.56 -2.47 18.68
CA ALA A 48 -5.19 -2.77 19.04
C ALA A 48 -4.34 -2.43 17.83
N LEU A 49 -3.87 -1.17 17.73
CA LEU A 49 -2.89 -0.83 16.73
C LEU A 49 -1.70 -1.76 16.97
N PRO A 50 -1.44 -2.71 16.07
CA PRO A 50 -0.58 -3.80 16.37
C PRO A 50 0.81 -3.19 16.42
N SER A 51 1.57 -3.60 17.42
CA SER A 51 2.98 -3.24 17.59
C SER A 51 3.82 -3.51 16.31
N THR A 52 3.28 -4.27 15.36
CA THR A 52 3.83 -4.59 14.04
C THR A 52 3.80 -3.44 13.02
N LEU A 53 2.83 -2.54 13.05
CA LEU A 53 2.78 -1.33 12.19
C LEU A 53 3.62 -0.18 12.76
N ARG A 54 3.99 -0.27 14.05
CA ARG A 54 4.79 0.71 14.81
C ARG A 54 4.33 2.16 14.56
N LYS A 55 5.01 2.86 13.65
CA LYS A 55 4.82 4.29 13.39
C LYS A 55 4.20 4.57 12.02
N LEU A 56 4.19 3.62 11.10
CA LEU A 56 3.75 3.86 9.73
C LEU A 56 2.25 4.19 9.70
N ARG A 57 1.91 5.29 9.06
CA ARG A 57 0.54 5.81 8.90
C ARG A 57 0.18 6.05 7.44
N LYS A 58 1.16 6.42 6.61
CA LYS A 58 0.96 6.71 5.20
C LYS A 58 2.11 6.19 4.34
N VAL A 59 1.76 5.73 3.14
CA VAL A 59 2.65 5.28 2.07
C VAL A 59 2.20 5.94 0.77
N ASP A 60 3.07 6.72 0.16
CA ASP A 60 2.90 7.15 -1.23
C ASP A 60 3.77 6.27 -2.11
N PHE A 61 3.15 5.63 -3.09
CA PHE A 61 3.82 4.77 -4.04
C PHE A 61 3.81 5.43 -5.42
N VAL A 62 4.99 5.77 -5.91
CA VAL A 62 5.23 6.43 -7.19
C VAL A 62 5.85 5.42 -8.13
N TRP A 63 5.17 5.12 -9.23
CA TRP A 63 5.68 4.26 -10.28
C TRP A 63 5.84 5.04 -11.58
N VAL A 64 7.09 5.15 -12.03
CA VAL A 64 7.46 5.82 -13.28
C VAL A 64 7.80 4.76 -14.32
N ASN A 65 7.11 4.77 -15.45
CA ASN A 65 7.37 3.79 -16.50
C ASN A 65 7.26 4.42 -17.90
N ARG A 66 8.13 3.99 -18.82
CA ARG A 66 8.09 4.43 -20.22
C ARG A 66 7.04 3.66 -21.01
N ASP A 67 6.92 2.35 -20.75
CA ASP A 67 5.95 1.47 -21.40
C ASP A 67 5.26 0.56 -20.37
N ILE A 68 3.94 0.62 -20.32
CA ILE A 68 3.11 -0.09 -19.34
C ILE A 68 2.85 -1.54 -19.78
N GLY A 69 2.93 -1.84 -21.08
CA GLY A 69 2.52 -3.14 -21.64
C GLY A 69 3.29 -4.35 -21.07
N SER A 70 4.54 -4.16 -20.65
CA SER A 70 5.34 -5.26 -20.06
C SER A 70 5.05 -5.53 -18.57
N PHE A 71 4.20 -4.72 -17.92
CA PHE A 71 4.00 -4.78 -16.47
C PHE A 71 2.52 -4.70 -16.07
N GLU A 72 1.62 -5.13 -16.94
CA GLU A 72 0.17 -5.18 -16.67
C GLU A 72 -0.15 -6.00 -15.42
N TRP A 73 0.57 -7.11 -15.18
CA TRP A 73 0.43 -7.92 -13.97
C TRP A 73 0.56 -7.12 -12.67
N PHE A 74 1.37 -6.04 -12.68
CA PHE A 74 1.57 -5.21 -11.50
C PHE A 74 0.41 -4.23 -11.28
N LEU A 75 -0.29 -3.82 -12.35
CA LEU A 75 -1.51 -3.02 -12.23
C LEU A 75 -2.62 -3.81 -11.54
N GLU A 76 -2.75 -5.10 -11.81
CA GLU A 76 -3.70 -5.98 -11.13
C GLU A 76 -3.43 -6.03 -9.62
N VAL A 77 -2.16 -6.20 -9.22
CA VAL A 77 -1.75 -6.16 -7.80
C VAL A 77 -2.09 -4.81 -7.15
N LEU A 78 -1.85 -3.70 -7.86
CA LEU A 78 -2.19 -2.37 -7.36
C LEU A 78 -3.71 -2.18 -7.21
N ALA A 79 -4.50 -2.68 -8.16
CA ALA A 79 -5.96 -2.61 -8.13
C ALA A 79 -6.54 -3.43 -6.96
N ASP A 80 -6.02 -4.63 -6.72
CA ASP A 80 -6.41 -5.47 -5.58
C ASP A 80 -6.13 -4.77 -4.26
N LEU A 81 -4.93 -4.20 -4.09
CA LEU A 81 -4.56 -3.43 -2.89
C LEU A 81 -5.45 -2.21 -2.69
N GLU A 82 -5.81 -1.51 -3.77
CA GLU A 82 -6.65 -0.32 -3.72
C GLU A 82 -8.10 -0.65 -3.36
N SER A 83 -8.66 -1.71 -3.95
CA SER A 83 -10.00 -2.23 -3.63
C SER A 83 -10.06 -2.65 -2.17
N GLU A 84 -9.05 -3.38 -1.72
CA GLU A 84 -9.04 -3.93 -0.38
C GLU A 84 -8.93 -2.83 0.69
N GLN A 85 -8.09 -1.80 0.50
CA GLN A 85 -8.07 -0.68 1.47
C GLN A 85 -9.40 0.08 1.53
N ARG A 86 -10.19 0.13 0.45
CA ARG A 86 -11.51 0.80 0.40
C ARG A 86 -12.57 0.05 1.20
N VAL A 87 -12.57 -1.28 1.14
CA VAL A 87 -13.53 -2.13 1.87
C VAL A 87 -13.30 -2.03 3.39
N ILE A 88 -12.05 -1.78 3.81
CA ILE A 88 -11.66 -1.79 5.23
C ILE A 88 -11.95 -0.42 5.92
N GLY A 89 -13.11 0.22 5.67
CA GLY A 89 -13.57 1.40 6.43
C GLY A 89 -13.67 1.11 7.95
N ALA A 90 -13.61 2.05 8.90
CA ALA A 90 -13.68 3.50 8.89
C ALA A 90 -12.97 4.01 10.16
N ALA A 91 -11.94 4.85 10.00
CA ALA A 91 -11.27 5.71 11.01
C ALA A 91 -9.86 6.09 10.54
N MET A 92 -9.21 5.21 9.77
CA MET A 92 -7.92 5.49 9.16
C MET A 92 -8.14 5.86 7.71
N GLU A 93 -7.73 7.09 7.37
CA GLU A 93 -7.57 7.59 6.00
C GLU A 93 -6.84 6.56 5.13
N THR A 94 -7.11 6.58 3.82
CA THR A 94 -6.42 5.78 2.81
C THR A 94 -4.90 5.83 3.05
N PHE A 95 -4.35 4.74 3.61
CA PHE A 95 -2.95 4.73 4.03
C PHE A 95 -2.02 4.62 2.82
N LEU A 96 -2.50 4.11 1.69
CA LEU A 96 -1.73 3.90 0.46
C LEU A 96 -2.27 4.81 -0.65
N SER A 97 -1.42 5.71 -1.15
CA SER A 97 -1.70 6.53 -2.33
C SER A 97 -0.84 6.05 -3.51
N LEU A 98 -1.45 5.87 -4.68
CA LEU A 98 -0.80 5.37 -5.89
C LEU A 98 -0.64 6.50 -6.91
N HIS A 99 0.58 6.69 -7.41
CA HIS A 99 0.92 7.70 -8.41
C HIS A 99 1.61 7.02 -9.60
N LEU A 100 0.90 6.92 -10.72
CA LEU A 100 1.35 6.24 -11.93
C LEU A 100 1.75 7.28 -12.98
N TYR A 101 3.01 7.24 -13.42
CA TYR A 101 3.55 8.16 -14.42
C TYR A 101 4.01 7.41 -15.66
N LYS A 102 3.32 7.63 -16.78
CA LYS A 102 3.76 7.18 -18.11
C LYS A 102 4.62 8.25 -18.76
N THR A 103 5.88 7.93 -19.04
CA THR A 103 6.85 8.84 -19.68
C THR A 103 7.14 8.50 -21.14
N GLY A 104 6.45 7.49 -21.70
CA GLY A 104 6.52 7.14 -23.12
C GLY A 104 5.93 8.22 -24.03
N VAL A 105 6.32 8.19 -25.30
CA VAL A 105 5.80 9.10 -26.32
C VAL A 105 4.29 8.82 -26.50
N ALA A 106 3.47 9.87 -26.52
CA ALA A 106 2.05 9.72 -26.84
C ALA A 106 1.91 9.22 -28.28
N PRO A 107 1.01 8.25 -28.57
CA PRO A 107 0.74 7.88 -29.95
C PRO A 107 0.25 9.13 -30.71
N LEU A 108 0.86 9.39 -31.87
CA LEU A 108 0.48 10.46 -32.79
C LEU A 108 -0.95 10.25 -33.31
#